data_AF-A0A2L0H4L1-F1
#
_entry.id   AF-A0A2L0H4L1-F1
#
_cell.length_a   1.000
_cell.length_b   1.000
_cell.length_c   1.000
_cell.angle_alpha   90.00
_cell.angle_beta   90.00
_cell.angle_gamma   90.00
#
_symmetry.space_group_name_H-M   'P 1'
#
loop_
_entity.id
_entity.type
_entity.pdbx_description
1 polymer ?
#
loop_
_entity_poly.entity_id
_entity_poly.type
_entity_poly.pdbx_seq_one_letter_code
_entity_poly.pdbx_strand_id
1 'polypeptide(L)'
;MKVTNNQAGPRGINTVNGPVLIEPGETIEVEVFAREKAHIEASKWFDVDGDYTDNPSVTAAPVLKEAAENVNSELESLRAQLAERDAELAKLKADQQQEPPKTAAEVLDMAKDPNVQFMSFKAAASKLLGDKTPAKKDEIIAALEDLATKP
;
A
#
# COMPACT_ATOMS: atom_id res chain seq x y z
N MET A 1 -4.19 -3.89 44.41
CA MET A 1 -5.56 -4.46 44.49
C MET A 1 -5.49 -5.87 45.07
N LYS A 2 -6.56 -6.35 45.71
CA LYS A 2 -6.64 -7.71 46.25
C LYS A 2 -7.33 -8.62 45.24
N VAL A 3 -6.71 -9.77 44.97
CA VAL A 3 -7.24 -10.76 44.04
C VAL A 3 -7.32 -12.11 44.76
N THR A 4 -8.50 -12.71 44.74
CA THR A 4 -8.77 -14.04 45.32
C THR A 4 -9.10 -15.01 44.22
N ASN A 5 -8.43 -16.16 44.16
CA ASN A 5 -8.84 -17.23 43.25
C ASN A 5 -9.97 -18.04 43.89
N ASN A 6 -11.15 -18.06 43.28
CA ASN A 6 -12.34 -18.69 43.85
C ASN A 6 -12.65 -20.09 43.29
N GLN A 7 -11.75 -20.66 42.49
CA GLN A 7 -11.98 -21.93 41.80
C GLN A 7 -10.72 -22.80 41.69
N ALA A 8 -10.92 -24.10 41.48
CA ALA A 8 -9.82 -25.08 41.31
C ALA A 8 -9.15 -25.04 39.92
N GLY A 9 -9.61 -24.14 39.03
CA GLY A 9 -9.20 -24.04 37.63
C GLY A 9 -7.95 -23.18 37.42
N PRO A 10 -7.94 -22.28 36.42
CA PRO A 10 -6.83 -21.37 36.14
C PRO A 10 -6.33 -20.61 37.36
N ARG A 11 -5.01 -20.52 37.49
CA ARG A 11 -4.31 -19.93 38.64
C ARG A 11 -3.47 -18.70 38.31
N GLY A 12 -3.22 -18.45 37.02
CA GLY A 12 -2.33 -17.38 36.58
C GLY A 12 -3.07 -16.07 36.36
N ILE A 13 -2.51 -14.98 36.89
CA ILE A 13 -2.92 -13.61 36.60
C ILE A 13 -1.72 -12.81 36.06
N ASN A 14 -1.94 -12.00 35.03
CA ASN A 14 -0.92 -11.09 34.52
C ASN A 14 -0.90 -9.83 35.39
N THR A 15 0.18 -9.64 36.14
CA THR A 15 0.39 -8.43 36.95
C THR A 15 1.34 -7.46 36.24
N VAL A 16 1.48 -6.26 36.79
CA VAL A 16 2.44 -5.24 36.33
C VAL A 16 3.87 -5.80 36.28
N ASN A 17 4.23 -6.64 37.26
CA ASN A 17 5.58 -7.20 37.40
C ASN A 17 5.75 -8.58 36.75
N GLY A 18 4.76 -9.02 35.97
CA GLY A 18 4.74 -10.33 35.31
C GLY A 18 3.66 -11.27 35.83
N PRO A 19 3.60 -12.52 35.33
CA PRO A 19 2.57 -13.46 35.74
C PRO A 19 2.78 -13.91 37.18
N VAL A 20 1.68 -13.93 37.95
CA VAL A 20 1.65 -14.42 39.34
C VAL A 20 0.64 -15.57 39.43
N LEU A 21 0.98 -16.59 40.22
CA LEU A 21 0.09 -17.72 40.49
C LEU A 21 -0.62 -17.52 41.83
N ILE A 22 -1.94 -17.69 41.84
CA ILE A 22 -2.79 -17.62 43.03
C ILE A 22 -3.45 -18.99 43.19
N GLU A 23 -3.18 -19.68 44.30
CA GLU A 23 -3.79 -20.97 44.62
C GLU A 23 -5.30 -20.84 44.87
N PRO A 24 -6.11 -21.90 44.66
CA PRO A 24 -7.54 -21.87 44.98
C PRO A 24 -7.80 -21.50 46.45
N GLY A 25 -8.62 -20.48 46.67
CA GLY A 25 -8.92 -19.92 47.99
C GLY A 25 -7.86 -18.97 48.55
N GLU A 26 -6.74 -18.76 47.84
CA GLU A 26 -5.71 -17.81 48.23
C GLU A 26 -6.10 -16.39 47.79
N THR A 27 -5.86 -15.43 48.67
CA THR A 27 -5.98 -13.99 48.39
C THR A 27 -4.60 -13.36 48.45
N ILE A 28 -4.20 -12.67 47.39
CA ILE A 28 -2.95 -11.92 47.36
C ILE A 28 -3.18 -10.47 46.95
N GLU A 29 -2.23 -9.62 47.29
CA GLU A 29 -2.19 -8.23 46.84
C GLU A 29 -1.25 -8.09 45.64
N VAL A 30 -1.80 -7.60 44.54
CA VAL A 30 -1.07 -7.43 43.27
C VAL A 30 -1.45 -6.12 42.60
N GLU A 31 -0.62 -5.68 41.67
CA GLU A 31 -0.95 -4.58 40.77
C GLU A 31 -1.25 -5.15 39.39
N VAL A 32 -2.39 -4.78 38.82
CA VAL A 32 -2.83 -5.27 37.51
C VAL A 32 -3.23 -4.08 36.67
N PHE A 33 -2.80 -4.09 35.42
CA PHE A 33 -3.11 -3.01 34.49
C PHE A 33 -4.58 -3.01 34.07
N ALA A 34 -5.14 -1.82 33.85
CA ALA A 34 -6.52 -1.61 33.45
C ALA A 34 -6.91 -2.31 32.13
N ARG A 35 -5.94 -2.60 31.25
CA ARG A 35 -6.20 -3.40 30.02
C ARG A 35 -6.64 -4.84 30.32
N GLU A 36 -6.22 -5.41 31.45
CA GLU A 36 -6.55 -6.79 31.82
C GLU A 36 -7.94 -6.90 32.47
N LYS A 37 -8.53 -5.76 32.91
CA LYS A 37 -9.82 -5.70 33.61
C LYS A 37 -10.92 -6.49 32.90
N ALA A 38 -11.10 -6.24 31.61
CA ALA A 38 -12.16 -6.86 30.82
C ALA A 38 -12.03 -8.39 30.80
N HIS A 39 -10.80 -8.92 30.75
CA HIS A 39 -10.55 -10.36 30.71
C HIS A 39 -10.74 -11.01 32.08
N ILE A 40 -10.23 -10.38 33.14
CA ILE A 40 -10.30 -10.91 34.51
C ILE A 40 -11.76 -10.95 34.97
N GLU A 41 -12.51 -9.86 34.82
CA GLU A 41 -13.92 -9.78 35.26
C GLU A 41 -14.84 -10.68 34.42
N ALA A 42 -14.59 -10.81 33.12
CA ALA A 42 -15.38 -11.70 32.25
C ALA A 42 -15.19 -13.18 32.60
N SER A 43 -13.99 -13.56 33.05
CA SER A 43 -13.67 -14.95 33.37
C SER A 43 -14.40 -15.48 34.60
N LYS A 44 -14.69 -14.60 35.58
CA LYS A 44 -15.25 -14.94 36.90
C LYS A 44 -14.42 -15.94 37.71
N TRP A 45 -13.15 -16.10 37.34
CA TRP A 45 -12.19 -16.99 37.98
C TRP A 45 -11.56 -16.40 39.23
N PHE A 46 -11.61 -15.07 39.34
CA PHE A 46 -11.00 -14.31 40.41
C PHE A 46 -11.99 -13.28 40.93
N ASP A 47 -12.08 -13.17 42.25
CA ASP A 47 -12.73 -12.05 42.93
C ASP A 47 -11.72 -10.93 43.12
N VAL A 48 -12.06 -9.75 42.61
CA VAL A 48 -11.15 -8.60 42.53
C VAL A 48 -11.71 -7.46 43.37
N ASP A 49 -10.90 -6.97 44.32
CA ASP A 49 -11.23 -5.85 45.19
C ASP A 49 -10.16 -4.75 45.08
N GLY A 50 -10.60 -3.56 44.70
CA GLY A 50 -9.77 -2.38 44.47
C GLY A 50 -9.60 -1.99 43.00
N ASP A 51 -8.86 -0.91 42.78
CA ASP A 51 -8.70 -0.29 41.46
C ASP A 51 -7.56 -0.91 40.65
N TYR A 52 -7.75 -0.96 39.33
CA TYR A 52 -6.71 -1.33 38.37
C TYR A 52 -5.72 -0.18 38.19
N THR A 53 -4.46 -0.52 37.98
CA THR A 53 -3.42 0.44 37.64
C THR A 53 -3.61 0.92 36.21
N ASP A 54 -3.55 2.23 35.97
CA ASP A 54 -3.57 2.75 34.60
C ASP A 54 -2.48 2.08 33.76
N ASN A 55 -2.83 1.75 32.52
CA ASN A 55 -1.81 1.32 31.59
C ASN A 55 -0.76 2.44 31.49
N PRO A 56 0.54 2.12 31.45
CA PRO A 56 1.51 3.12 31.09
C PRO A 56 1.02 3.72 29.78
N SER A 57 0.80 5.03 29.78
CA SER A 57 0.72 5.77 28.52
C SER A 57 1.91 5.30 27.73
N VAL A 58 1.68 4.85 26.49
CA VAL A 58 2.78 4.52 25.60
C VAL A 58 3.58 5.82 25.47
N THR A 59 4.62 5.99 26.29
CA THR A 59 5.63 7.04 26.13
C THR A 59 6.54 6.69 24.95
N ALA A 60 6.00 5.98 23.96
CA ALA A 60 6.36 6.04 22.57
C ALA A 60 5.74 7.29 21.88
N ALA A 61 4.99 8.14 22.59
CA ALA A 61 4.36 9.34 22.04
C ALA A 61 5.28 10.26 21.20
N PRO A 62 6.54 10.56 21.58
CA PRO A 62 7.40 11.37 20.73
C PRO A 62 7.85 10.60 19.47
N VAL A 63 8.26 9.32 19.61
CA VAL A 63 8.77 8.51 18.49
C VAL A 63 7.67 8.17 17.47
N LEU A 64 6.46 7.87 17.94
CA LEU A 64 5.30 7.63 17.08
C LEU A 64 4.80 8.90 16.40
N LYS A 65 4.89 10.05 17.09
CA LYS A 65 4.54 11.34 16.50
C LYS A 65 5.56 11.77 15.44
N GLU A 66 6.85 11.62 15.72
CA GLU A 66 7.93 11.88 14.76
C GLU A 66 7.83 10.94 13.55
N ALA A 67 7.54 9.65 13.76
CA ALA A 67 7.30 8.71 12.67
C ALA A 67 6.06 9.07 11.84
N ALA A 68 4.96 9.50 12.47
CA ALA A 68 3.75 9.92 11.77
C ALA A 68 3.96 11.22 10.98
N GLU A 69 4.69 12.18 11.53
CA GLU A 69 5.06 13.43 10.85
C GLU A 69 5.97 13.15 9.65
N ASN A 70 6.99 12.29 9.80
CA ASN A 70 7.86 11.89 8.69
C ASN A 70 7.08 11.20 7.56
N VAL A 71 6.18 10.26 7.90
CA VAL A 71 5.34 9.57 6.92
C VAL A 71 4.43 10.54 6.18
N ASN A 72 3.85 11.53 6.86
CA ASN A 72 3.02 12.54 6.21
C ASN A 72 3.83 13.41 5.24
N SER A 73 5.05 13.83 5.61
CA SER A 73 5.93 14.58 4.73
C SER A 73 6.37 13.77 3.50
N GLU A 74 6.69 12.48 3.67
CA GLU A 74 6.99 11.58 2.55
C GLU A 74 5.78 11.43 1.62
N LEU A 75 4.57 11.20 2.16
CA LEU A 75 3.35 11.08 1.36
C LEU A 75 3.05 12.36 0.56
N GLU A 76 3.27 13.54 1.15
CA GLU A 76 3.09 14.81 0.45
C GLU A 76 4.11 14.96 -0.69
N SER A 77 5.38 14.61 -0.45
CA SER A 77 6.41 14.61 -1.49
C SER A 77 6.08 13.66 -2.64
N LEU A 78 5.64 12.43 -2.34
CA LEU A 78 5.25 11.45 -3.36
C LEU A 78 4.04 11.95 -4.18
N ARG A 79 3.05 12.57 -3.54
CA ARG A 79 1.89 13.15 -4.24
C ARG A 79 2.32 14.29 -5.17
N ALA A 80 3.23 15.15 -4.73
CA ALA A 80 3.76 16.22 -5.57
C ALA A 80 4.52 15.67 -6.79
N GLN A 81 5.36 14.65 -6.60
CA GLN A 81 6.07 13.99 -7.69
C GLN A 81 5.12 13.34 -8.70
N LEU A 82 4.06 12.68 -8.24
CA LEU A 82 3.04 12.11 -9.14
C LEU A 82 2.32 13.18 -9.94
N ALA A 83 1.92 14.28 -9.31
CA ALA A 83 1.28 15.40 -10.01
C ALA A 83 2.21 16.03 -11.07
N GLU A 84 3.50 16.15 -10.78
CA GLU A 84 4.49 16.63 -11.73
C GLU A 84 4.66 15.67 -12.91
N ARG A 85 4.78 14.36 -12.65
CA ARG A 85 4.88 13.33 -13.70
C ARG A 85 3.62 13.28 -14.55
N ASP A 86 2.43 13.42 -13.97
CA ASP A 86 1.18 13.46 -14.72
C ASP A 86 1.09 14.70 -15.62
N ALA A 87 1.54 15.87 -15.13
CA ALA A 87 1.62 17.08 -15.94
C ALA A 87 2.64 16.94 -17.08
N GLU A 88 3.77 16.29 -16.83
CA GLU A 88 4.78 15.97 -17.85
C GLU A 88 4.23 14.99 -18.90
N LEU A 89 3.54 13.93 -18.48
CA LEU A 89 2.87 12.99 -19.37
C LEU A 89 1.78 13.68 -20.21
N ALA A 90 1.01 14.60 -19.63
CA ALA A 90 0.01 15.37 -20.36
C ALA A 90 0.66 16.25 -21.43
N LYS A 91 1.78 16.92 -21.12
CA LYS A 91 2.55 17.70 -22.11
C LYS A 91 3.10 16.82 -23.23
N LEU A 92 3.77 15.72 -22.90
CA LEU A 92 4.31 14.79 -23.90
C LEU A 92 3.22 14.21 -24.80
N LYS A 93 2.03 13.93 -24.26
CA LYS A 93 0.88 13.48 -25.06
C LYS A 93 0.33 14.59 -25.96
N ALA A 94 0.27 15.83 -25.47
CA ALA A 94 -0.15 16.97 -26.26
C ALA A 94 0.85 17.25 -27.40
N ASP A 95 2.16 17.18 -27.12
CA ASP A 95 3.22 17.35 -28.12
C ASP A 95 3.13 16.24 -29.19
N GLN A 96 2.89 14.98 -28.78
CA GLN A 96 2.65 13.86 -29.72
C GLN A 96 1.35 13.98 -30.54
N GLN A 97 0.41 14.84 -30.14
CA GLN A 97 -0.83 15.13 -30.88
C GLN A 97 -0.68 16.35 -31.79
N GLN A 98 0.27 17.24 -31.50
CA GLN A 98 0.58 18.43 -32.30
C GLN A 98 1.60 18.15 -33.42
N GLU A 99 2.38 17.07 -33.32
CA GLU A 99 3.14 16.59 -34.47
C GLU A 99 2.19 16.27 -35.64
N PRO A 100 2.46 16.74 -36.86
CA PRO A 100 1.65 16.41 -38.02
C PRO A 100 1.52 14.89 -38.12
N PRO A 101 0.31 14.37 -38.43
CA PRO A 101 0.07 12.94 -38.47
C PRO A 101 1.06 12.29 -39.45
N LYS A 102 1.95 11.45 -38.92
CA LYS A 102 2.95 10.72 -39.71
C LYS A 102 2.24 9.95 -40.82
N THR A 103 2.71 10.12 -42.04
CA THR A 103 2.20 9.40 -43.20
C THR A 103 2.58 7.92 -43.14
N ALA A 104 1.88 7.08 -43.90
CA ALA A 104 2.21 5.66 -43.99
C ALA A 104 3.68 5.42 -44.40
N ALA A 105 4.22 6.25 -45.28
CA ALA A 105 5.62 6.18 -45.72
C ALA A 105 6.62 6.43 -44.58
N GLU A 106 6.38 7.46 -43.77
CA GLU A 106 7.25 7.78 -42.62
C GLU A 106 7.20 6.69 -41.54
N VAL A 107 6.02 6.11 -41.30
CA VAL A 107 5.88 4.98 -40.37
C VAL A 107 6.56 3.71 -40.93
N LEU A 108 6.56 3.51 -42.24
CA LEU A 108 7.32 2.44 -42.91
C LEU A 108 8.83 2.63 -42.74
N ASP A 109 9.34 3.86 -42.84
CA ASP A 109 10.75 4.15 -42.64
C ASP A 109 11.18 3.96 -41.18
N MET A 110 10.30 4.26 -40.22
CA MET A 110 10.49 3.89 -38.81
C MET A 110 10.64 2.37 -38.60
N ALA A 111 10.03 1.55 -39.46
CA ALA A 111 10.17 0.09 -39.38
C ALA A 111 11.55 -0.40 -39.80
N LYS A 112 12.24 0.37 -40.65
CA LYS A 112 13.56 0.06 -41.23
C LYS A 112 14.71 0.61 -40.37
N ASP A 113 14.44 1.59 -39.51
CA ASP A 113 15.43 2.16 -38.60
C ASP A 113 15.74 1.19 -37.44
N PRO A 114 17.00 0.71 -37.29
CA PRO A 114 17.39 -0.16 -36.19
C PRO A 114 17.34 0.51 -34.80
N ASN A 115 17.29 1.84 -34.74
CA ASN A 115 17.20 2.59 -33.48
C ASN A 115 15.77 2.73 -32.97
N VAL A 116 14.77 2.42 -33.79
CA VAL A 116 13.36 2.52 -33.42
C VAL A 116 12.90 1.21 -32.78
N GLN A 117 12.45 1.30 -31.53
CA GLN A 117 11.83 0.16 -30.85
C GLN A 117 10.53 -0.26 -31.53
N PHE A 118 10.30 -1.57 -31.63
CA PHE A 118 9.11 -2.13 -32.26
C PHE A 118 7.79 -1.58 -31.68
N MET A 119 7.72 -1.34 -30.37
CA MET A 119 6.51 -0.78 -29.73
C MET A 119 6.21 0.66 -30.19
N SER A 120 7.23 1.47 -30.45
CA SER A 120 7.08 2.83 -30.98
C SER A 120 6.59 2.82 -32.43
N PHE A 121 7.16 1.93 -33.26
CA PHE A 121 6.67 1.68 -34.62
C PHE A 121 5.23 1.17 -34.61
N LYS A 122 4.92 0.18 -33.77
CA LYS A 122 3.56 -0.39 -33.64
C LYS A 122 2.56 0.68 -33.20
N ALA A 123 2.89 1.53 -32.24
CA ALA A 123 2.02 2.61 -31.79
C ALA A 123 1.74 3.62 -32.92
N ALA A 124 2.76 3.99 -33.70
CA ALA A 124 2.59 4.84 -34.87
C ALA A 124 1.72 4.19 -35.95
N ALA A 125 1.94 2.89 -36.24
CA ALA A 125 1.11 2.13 -37.16
C ALA A 125 -0.34 1.99 -36.68
N SER A 126 -0.56 1.83 -35.36
CA SER A 126 -1.88 1.78 -34.76
C SER A 126 -2.67 3.07 -34.89
N LYS A 127 -2.00 4.23 -34.96
CA LYS A 127 -2.68 5.50 -35.26
C LYS A 127 -3.22 5.55 -36.70
N LEU A 128 -2.61 4.81 -37.63
CA LEU A 128 -3.00 4.79 -39.06
C LEU A 128 -3.96 3.65 -39.39
N LEU A 129 -3.70 2.44 -38.87
CA LEU A 129 -4.46 1.23 -39.16
C LEU A 129 -5.63 1.01 -38.19
N GLY A 130 -5.65 1.73 -37.06
CA GLY A 130 -6.67 1.59 -36.02
C GLY A 130 -6.74 0.18 -35.44
N ASP A 131 -7.96 -0.30 -35.19
CA ASP A 131 -8.23 -1.62 -34.60
C ASP A 131 -7.77 -2.80 -35.48
N LYS A 132 -7.43 -2.55 -36.76
CA LYS A 132 -6.95 -3.57 -37.70
C LYS A 132 -5.44 -3.80 -37.61
N THR A 133 -4.75 -3.16 -36.67
CA THR A 133 -3.29 -3.28 -36.56
C THR A 133 -2.87 -4.69 -36.15
N PRO A 134 -2.09 -5.40 -36.99
CA PRO A 134 -1.62 -6.74 -36.64
C PRO A 134 -0.64 -6.74 -35.47
N ALA A 135 -0.37 -7.92 -34.90
CA ALA A 135 0.56 -8.05 -33.77
C ALA A 135 2.03 -8.16 -34.22
N LYS A 136 2.30 -8.69 -35.42
CA LYS A 136 3.65 -8.94 -35.93
C LYS A 136 4.17 -7.81 -36.80
N LYS A 137 5.48 -7.57 -36.75
CA LYS A 137 6.15 -6.51 -37.51
C LYS A 137 5.90 -6.61 -39.01
N ASP A 138 6.11 -7.78 -39.60
CA ASP A 138 5.97 -7.98 -41.05
C ASP A 138 4.53 -7.79 -41.52
N GLU A 139 3.55 -8.21 -40.71
CA GLU A 139 2.12 -8.03 -40.99
C GLU A 139 1.72 -6.54 -40.91
N ILE A 140 2.29 -5.78 -39.97
CA ILE A 140 2.08 -4.33 -39.88
C ILE A 140 2.70 -3.61 -41.10
N ILE A 141 3.91 -4.00 -41.53
CA ILE A 141 4.57 -3.41 -42.71
C ILE A 141 3.71 -3.63 -43.96
N ALA A 142 3.26 -4.86 -44.21
CA ALA A 142 2.39 -5.17 -45.35
C ALA A 142 1.08 -4.36 -45.32
N ALA A 143 0.45 -4.22 -44.15
CA ALA A 143 -0.78 -3.43 -44.01
C ALA A 143 -0.56 -1.93 -44.26
N LEU A 144 0.61 -1.39 -43.89
CA LEU A 144 0.96 0.00 -44.18
C LEU A 144 1.29 0.21 -45.66
N GLU A 145 1.92 -0.77 -46.33
CA GLU A 145 2.16 -0.73 -47.79
C GLU A 145 0.86 -0.78 -48.59
N ASP A 146 -0.09 -1.62 -48.18
CA ASP A 146 -1.44 -1.66 -48.74
C ASP A 146 -2.22 -0.35 -48.52
N LEU A 147 -1.99 0.32 -47.38
CA LEU A 147 -2.58 1.62 -47.09
C LEU A 147 -1.96 2.73 -47.97
N ALA A 148 -0.64 2.68 -48.19
CA ALA A 148 0.09 3.66 -48.99
C ALA A 148 -0.16 3.54 -50.50
N THR A 149 -0.62 2.39 -50.98
CA THR A 149 -0.90 2.11 -52.40
C THR A 149 -2.37 2.26 -52.78
N LYS A 150 -3.28 2.48 -51.81
CA LYS A 150 -4.68 2.82 -52.09
C LYS A 150 -4.81 4.28 -52.57
N PRO A 151 -5.54 4.53 -53.67
CA PRO A 151 -5.77 5.88 -54.21
C PRO A 151 -6.66 6.74 -53.31
#